data_AF-A0A928C3Q4-F1
#
_entry.id   AF-A0A928C3Q4-F1
#
_cell.length_a   1.000
_cell.length_b   1.000
_cell.length_c   1.000
_cell.angle_alpha   90.00
_cell.angle_beta   90.00
_cell.angle_gamma   90.00
#
_symmetry.space_group_name_H-M   'P 1'
#
loop_
_entity.id
_entity.type
_entity.pdbx_description
1 polymer ?
#
loop_
_entity_poly.entity_id
_entity_poly.type
_entity_poly.pdbx_seq_one_letter_code
_entity_poly.pdbx_strand_id
1 'polypeptide(L)'
;MEYVSTFKNRLIYIFRINDLQHSGCVKIGEATAPDGFSFQPNCKELNDAAKKRINSYTQTAGIRYELLHTEMTLYIKGGQVKSFNDKQVHDVLQRSGKE
;
A
#
# COMPACT_ATOMS: atom_id res chain seq x y z
N MET A 1 7.49 32.07 0.76
CA MET A 1 8.00 30.69 0.95
C MET A 1 6.83 29.82 1.31
N GLU A 2 6.30 29.09 0.33
CA GLU A 2 5.21 28.14 0.56
C GLU A 2 5.78 26.96 1.37
N TYR A 3 5.28 26.80 2.58
CA TYR A 3 5.61 25.66 3.43
C TYR A 3 4.92 24.44 2.83
N VAL A 4 5.59 23.79 1.87
CA VAL A 4 5.20 22.46 1.40
C VAL A 4 5.43 21.53 2.57
N SER A 5 4.42 21.44 3.42
CA SER A 5 4.38 20.51 4.54
C SER A 5 4.72 19.15 3.94
N THR A 6 5.93 18.68 4.19
CA THR A 6 6.43 17.41 3.66
C THR A 6 5.80 16.28 4.48
N PHE A 7 4.47 16.29 4.61
CA PHE A 7 3.70 15.11 4.92
C PHE A 7 4.01 14.17 3.77
N LYS A 8 4.99 13.29 4.00
CA LYS A 8 5.27 12.20 3.08
C LYS A 8 4.04 11.32 3.15
N ASN A 9 3.05 11.61 2.31
CA ASN A 9 1.87 10.78 2.17
C ASN A 9 2.38 9.40 1.77
N ARG A 10 2.08 8.40 2.60
CA ARG A 10 2.42 7.01 2.32
C ARG A 10 1.12 6.28 2.05
N LEU A 11 1.18 5.33 1.14
CA LEU A 11 0.13 4.36 0.93
C LEU A 11 0.68 2.98 1.26
N ILE A 12 -0.22 2.15 1.74
CA ILE A 12 -0.01 0.73 1.90
C ILE A 12 -0.67 0.02 0.72
N TYR A 13 -0.03 -1.03 0.24
CA TYR A 13 -0.57 -1.91 -0.78
C TYR A 13 -0.35 -3.37 -0.41
N ILE A 14 -1.30 -4.20 -0.82
CA ILE A 14 -1.30 -5.64 -0.63
C ILE A 14 -1.40 -6.27 -1.99
N PHE A 15 -0.47 -7.16 -2.30
CA PHE A 15 -0.48 -7.92 -3.54
C PHE A 15 -0.12 -9.37 -3.26
N ARG A 16 -0.61 -10.26 -4.11
CA ARG A 16 -0.22 -11.66 -4.12
C ARG A 16 0.51 -11.99 -5.41
N ILE A 17 1.34 -13.02 -5.34
CA ILE A 17 2.01 -13.57 -6.50
C ILE A 17 1.35 -14.93 -6.78
N ASN A 18 0.76 -15.09 -7.95
CA ASN A 18 0.11 -16.34 -8.37
C ASN A 18 1.16 -17.36 -8.88
N ASP A 19 2.21 -17.55 -8.09
CA ASP A 19 3.25 -18.54 -8.37
C ASP A 19 3.08 -19.74 -7.44
N LEU A 20 3.45 -20.93 -7.90
CA LEU A 20 3.30 -22.18 -7.13
C LEU A 20 4.02 -22.11 -5.79
N GLN A 21 5.15 -21.41 -5.73
CA GLN A 21 5.94 -21.24 -4.50
C GLN A 21 5.38 -20.18 -3.55
N HIS A 22 4.46 -19.34 -4.02
CA HIS A 22 3.84 -18.26 -3.24
C HIS A 22 2.33 -18.45 -3.08
N SER A 23 1.83 -19.65 -3.36
CA SER A 23 0.41 -19.97 -3.29
C SER A 23 -0.09 -19.87 -1.84
N GLY A 24 -0.98 -18.91 -1.59
CA GLY A 24 -1.48 -18.57 -0.24
C GLY A 24 -0.84 -17.31 0.35
N CYS A 25 0.42 -17.02 0.03
CA CYS A 25 1.14 -15.91 0.64
C CYS A 25 0.76 -14.56 0.02
N VAL A 26 0.46 -13.60 0.88
CA VAL A 26 0.29 -12.19 0.50
C VAL A 26 1.49 -11.36 0.92
N LYS A 27 1.85 -10.37 0.10
CA LYS A 27 2.89 -9.41 0.44
C LYS A 27 2.30 -8.03 0.61
N ILE A 28 2.62 -7.44 1.75
CA ILE A 28 2.27 -6.06 2.09
C ILE A 28 3.50 -5.19 1.85
N GLY A 29 3.30 -4.01 1.28
CA GLY A 29 4.35 -3.01 1.14
C GLY A 29 3.83 -1.60 1.35
N GLU A 30 4.74 -0.67 1.58
CA GLU A 30 4.46 0.76 1.59
C GLU A 30 5.11 1.45 0.38
N ALA A 31 4.41 2.44 -0.16
CA ALA A 31 4.90 3.31 -1.22
C ALA A 31 4.62 4.77 -0.87
N THR A 32 5.35 5.67 -1.51
CA THR A 32 5.02 7.09 -1.49
C THR A 32 3.73 7.29 -2.27
N ALA A 33 2.73 7.87 -1.62
CA ALA A 33 1.47 8.23 -2.23
C ALA A 33 1.59 9.56 -2.99
N PRO A 34 0.81 9.74 -4.07
CA PRO A 34 0.70 11.04 -4.73
C PRO A 34 0.11 12.10 -3.78
N ASP A 35 0.36 13.36 -4.08
CA ASP A 35 -0.10 14.49 -3.28
C ASP A 35 -1.63 14.56 -3.32
N GLY A 36 -2.27 14.31 -2.18
CA GLY A 36 -3.72 14.25 -2.05
C GLY A 36 -4.16 13.50 -0.80
N PHE A 37 -5.06 14.11 -0.03
CA PHE A 37 -5.56 13.57 1.24
C PHE A 37 -6.90 12.83 1.12
N SER A 38 -7.49 12.79 -0.08
CA SER A 38 -8.84 12.29 -0.33
C SER A 38 -8.89 11.18 -1.38
N PHE A 39 -7.93 10.26 -1.34
CA PHE A 39 -8.00 9.05 -2.15
C PHE A 39 -8.82 7.99 -1.42
N GLN A 40 -9.86 7.50 -2.09
CA GLN A 40 -10.57 6.31 -1.66
C GLN A 40 -9.61 5.10 -1.75
N PRO A 41 -9.81 4.08 -0.91
CA PRO A 41 -9.08 2.83 -1.08
C PRO A 41 -9.30 2.28 -2.50
N ASN A 42 -8.25 1.72 -3.10
CA ASN A 42 -8.25 1.20 -4.47
C ASN A 42 -8.48 2.25 -5.58
N CYS A 43 -8.26 3.53 -5.31
CA CYS A 43 -8.23 4.55 -6.35
C CYS A 43 -7.17 4.26 -7.43
N LYS A 44 -7.42 4.77 -8.64
CA LYS A 44 -6.51 4.60 -9.79
C LYS A 44 -5.10 5.11 -9.48
N GLU A 45 -4.98 6.25 -8.82
CA GLU A 45 -3.69 6.84 -8.46
C GLU A 45 -2.91 6.02 -7.43
N LEU A 46 -3.58 5.51 -6.38
CA LEU A 46 -2.96 4.63 -5.39
C LEU A 46 -2.52 3.31 -6.03
N ASN A 47 -3.37 2.75 -6.89
CA ASN A 47 -3.07 1.53 -7.63
C ASN A 47 -1.87 1.72 -8.57
N ASP A 48 -1.77 2.86 -9.25
CA ASP A 48 -0.64 3.16 -10.13
C ASP A 48 0.67 3.31 -9.33
N ALA A 49 0.64 4.07 -8.23
CA ALA A 49 1.80 4.25 -7.36
C ALA A 49 2.27 2.92 -6.74
N ALA A 50 1.34 2.09 -6.27
CA ALA A 50 1.63 0.75 -5.77
C ALA A 50 2.22 -0.15 -6.86
N LYS A 51 1.59 -0.21 -8.04
CA LYS A 51 2.07 -0.99 -9.19
C LYS A 51 3.45 -0.54 -9.64
N LYS A 52 3.72 0.77 -9.66
CA LYS A 52 5.02 1.32 -10.00
C LYS A 52 6.09 0.88 -9.00
N ARG A 53 5.76 0.86 -7.71
CA ARG A 53 6.65 0.34 -6.67
C ARG A 53 6.87 -1.16 -6.82
N ILE A 54 5.81 -1.94 -7.05
CA ILE A 54 5.87 -3.39 -7.27
C ILE A 54 6.72 -3.71 -8.49
N ASN A 55 6.40 -3.10 -9.64
CA ASN A 55 7.14 -3.23 -10.89
C ASN A 55 8.62 -2.91 -10.70
N SER A 56 8.98 -1.91 -9.89
CA SER A 56 10.39 -1.58 -9.67
C SER A 56 11.24 -2.75 -9.15
N TYR A 57 10.63 -3.76 -8.51
CA TYR A 57 11.33 -4.96 -8.04
C TYR A 57 10.82 -6.28 -8.65
N THR A 58 9.65 -6.31 -9.31
CA THR A 58 9.12 -7.51 -9.99
C THR A 58 9.25 -7.48 -11.51
N GLN A 59 9.45 -6.30 -12.12
CA GLN A 59 9.48 -6.14 -13.59
C GLN A 59 10.65 -6.89 -14.23
N THR A 60 11.79 -6.96 -13.55
CA THR A 60 12.97 -7.68 -14.03
C THR A 60 12.74 -9.20 -14.07
N ALA A 61 11.80 -9.72 -13.27
CA ALA A 61 11.54 -11.14 -13.13
C ALA A 61 10.29 -11.63 -13.89
N GLY A 62 9.56 -10.75 -14.60
CA GLY A 62 8.35 -11.10 -15.35
C GLY A 62 7.23 -11.68 -14.47
N ILE A 63 7.27 -11.44 -13.16
CA ILE A 63 6.36 -12.05 -12.19
C ILE A 63 4.97 -11.44 -12.33
N ARG A 64 3.98 -12.27 -12.63
CA ARG A 64 2.56 -11.88 -12.62
C ARG A 64 2.10 -11.76 -11.17
N TYR A 65 1.86 -10.53 -10.74
CA TYR A 65 1.26 -10.23 -9.45
C TYR A 65 -0.17 -9.74 -9.61
N GLU A 66 -0.95 -9.93 -8.56
CA GLU A 66 -2.30 -9.41 -8.45
C GLU A 66 -2.37 -8.45 -7.26
N LEU A 67 -2.67 -7.19 -7.56
CA LEU A 67 -2.90 -6.16 -6.55
C LEU A 67 -4.27 -6.40 -5.92
N LEU A 68 -4.29 -6.71 -4.63
CA LEU A 68 -5.51 -7.02 -3.88
C LEU A 68 -6.12 -5.79 -3.23
N HIS A 69 -5.28 -4.90 -2.71
CA HIS A 69 -5.75 -3.74 -1.98
C HIS A 69 -4.73 -2.60 -2.01
N THR A 70 -5.20 -1.36 -2.12
CA THR A 70 -4.40 -0.17 -1.83
C THR A 70 -5.17 0.79 -0.95
N GLU A 71 -4.48 1.36 0.03
CA GLU A 71 -5.08 2.31 0.96
C GLU A 71 -4.05 3.35 1.38
N MET A 72 -4.50 4.58 1.64
CA MET A 72 -3.61 5.56 2.24
C MET A 72 -3.38 5.22 3.71
N THR A 73 -2.14 5.41 4.15
CA THR A 73 -1.82 5.31 5.58
C THR A 73 -2.50 6.40 6.39
N LEU A 74 -2.91 7.50 5.74
CA LEU A 74 -3.57 8.64 6.34
C LEU A 74 -5.07 8.38 6.47
N TYR A 75 -5.58 8.51 7.69
CA TYR A 75 -7.00 8.41 8.00
C TYR A 75 -7.39 9.47 9.03
N ILE A 76 -8.62 9.96 8.97
CA ILE A 76 -9.13 10.95 9.91
C ILE A 76 -9.89 10.22 11.01
N LYS A 77 -9.41 10.30 12.26
CA LYS A 77 -10.09 9.73 13.42
C LYS A 77 -10.31 10.81 14.48
N GLY A 78 -11.58 11.15 14.72
CA GLY A 78 -11.96 12.17 15.71
C GLY A 78 -11.43 13.58 15.38
N GLY A 79 -11.41 13.95 14.09
CA GLY A 79 -10.94 15.26 13.64
C GLY A 79 -9.41 15.39 13.53
N GLN A 80 -8.64 14.35 13.85
CA GLN A 80 -7.18 14.34 13.71
C GLN A 80 -6.75 13.42 12.57
N VAL A 81 -5.85 13.91 11.72
CA VAL A 81 -5.19 13.10 10.69
C VAL A 81 -4.17 12.20 11.37
N LYS A 82 -4.41 10.90 11.34
CA LYS A 82 -3.47 9.89 11.83
C LYS A 82 -2.89 9.13 10.66
N SER A 83 -1.66 8.66 10.80
CA SER A 83 -1.04 7.71 9.89
C SER A 83 -0.85 6.35 10.57
N PHE A 84 -1.01 5.26 9.83
CA PHE A 84 -0.64 3.91 10.27
C PHE A 84 0.48 3.35 9.39
N ASN A 85 1.36 2.54 9.97
CA ASN A 85 2.47 1.95 9.26
C ASN A 85 2.14 0.54 8.78
N ASP A 86 2.92 0.05 7.81
CA ASP A 86 2.92 -1.34 7.34
C ASP A 86 2.91 -2.35 8.50
N LYS A 87 3.68 -2.10 9.57
CA LYS A 87 3.71 -2.95 10.78
C LYS A 87 2.35 -3.10 11.44
N GLN A 88 1.57 -2.02 11.52
CA GLN A 88 0.24 -2.08 12.14
C GLN A 88 -0.73 -2.87 11.28
N VAL A 89 -0.63 -2.75 9.95
CA VAL A 89 -1.47 -3.56 9.05
C VAL A 89 -1.03 -5.01 9.04
N HIS A 90 0.27 -5.27 9.14
CA HIS A 90 0.80 -6.62 9.26
C HIS A 90 0.29 -7.31 10.54
N ASP A 91 0.33 -6.63 11.69
CA ASP A 91 -0.23 -7.14 12.94
C ASP A 91 -1.75 -7.37 12.85
N VAL A 92 -2.50 -6.51 12.17
CA VAL A 92 -3.95 -6.69 11.92
C VAL A 92 -4.22 -7.87 10.99
N LEU A 93 -3.44 -8.06 9.92
CA LEU A 93 -3.60 -9.21 9.02
C LEU A 93 -3.25 -10.53 9.71
N GLN A 94 -2.16 -10.55 10.48
CA GLN A 94 -1.75 -11.71 11.27
C GLN A 94 -2.84 -12.07 12.30
N ARG A 95 -3.43 -11.07 12.97
CA ARG A 95 -4.57 -11.29 13.87
C ARG A 95 -5.84 -11.74 13.16
N SER A 96 -5.99 -11.44 11.87
CA SER A 96 -7.13 -11.87 11.05
C SER A 96 -6.94 -13.26 10.44
N GLY A 97 -5.85 -13.98 10.77
CA GLY A 97 -5.60 -15.35 10.31
C GLY A 97 -5.33 -15.47 8.82
N LYS A 98 -4.83 -14.40 8.18
CA LYS A 98 -4.36 -14.44 6.79
C LYS A 98 -2.84 -14.33 6.76
N GLU A 99 -2.20 -15.48 6.61
CA GLU A 99 -0.77 -15.67 6.31
C GLU A 99 -0.56 -15.79 4.79
#